data_AF-A0A2D6CZK1-F1
#
_entry.id   AF-A0A2D6CZK1-F1
#
_cell.length_a   1.000
_cell.length_b   1.000
_cell.length_c   1.000
_cell.angle_alpha   90.00
_cell.angle_beta   90.00
_cell.angle_gamma   90.00
#
_symmetry.space_group_name_H-M   'P 1'
#
loop_
_entity.id
_entity.type
_entity.pdbx_description
1 polymer ?
#
loop_
_entity_poly.entity_id
_entity_poly.type
_entity_poly.pdbx_seq_one_letter_code
_entity_poly.pdbx_strand_id
1 'polypeptide(L)'
;SRRFLAPVITHQTKVTERSAILERFGDGVYNVLATSKVLNEGVDMPDANVGIVISGSGSVREHVQRLGRILRRQPGKSAVLYELVAEDTSEMYTSSRRRDHVAYN
;
A
#
# COMPACT_ATOMS: atom_id res chain seq x y z
N SER A 1 10.54 8.90 12.12
CA SER A 1 10.73 9.85 11.00
C SER A 1 10.16 11.21 11.40
N ARG A 2 10.98 12.26 11.54
CA ARG A 2 10.51 13.61 11.97
C ARG A 2 10.09 14.52 10.80
N ARG A 3 10.35 14.11 9.56
CA ARG A 3 10.20 14.98 8.37
C ARG A 3 8.80 14.94 7.74
N PHE A 4 8.06 13.85 7.92
CA PHE A 4 6.74 13.67 7.32
C PHE A 4 5.63 13.34 8.34
N LEU A 5 5.96 13.28 9.64
CA LEU A 5 5.05 13.00 10.77
C LEU A 5 3.98 11.91 10.52
N ALA A 6 4.29 10.94 9.65
CA ALA A 6 3.39 9.85 9.33
C ALA A 6 3.61 8.69 10.32
N PRO A 7 2.54 8.12 10.90
CA PRO A 7 2.64 6.88 11.66
C PRO A 7 3.19 5.75 10.76
N VAL A 8 3.97 4.86 11.37
CA VAL A 8 4.59 3.73 10.68
C VAL A 8 4.21 2.44 11.39
N ILE A 9 3.62 1.49 10.66
CA ILE A 9 3.39 0.13 11.15
C ILE A 9 4.47 -0.81 10.61
N THR A 10 5.14 -1.51 11.54
CA THR A 10 6.15 -2.53 11.25
C THR A 10 5.90 -3.80 12.06
N HIS A 11 6.76 -4.81 11.88
CA HIS A 11 6.69 -6.09 12.60
C HIS A 11 6.98 -5.92 14.10
N GLN A 12 7.55 -4.78 14.49
CA GLN A 12 7.83 -4.43 15.88
C GLN A 12 6.71 -3.61 16.52
N THR A 13 5.74 -3.13 15.73
CA THR A 13 4.60 -2.35 16.24
C THR A 13 3.67 -3.28 17.01
N LYS A 14 3.44 -2.96 18.29
CA LYS A 14 2.58 -3.76 19.18
C LYS A 14 1.14 -3.77 18.66
N VAL A 15 0.40 -4.82 18.99
CA VAL A 15 -1.00 -4.99 18.53
C VAL A 15 -1.87 -3.80 18.94
N THR A 16 -1.78 -3.37 20.21
CA THR A 16 -2.55 -2.24 20.74
C THR A 16 -2.24 -0.92 20.03
N GLU A 17 -0.95 -0.65 19.78
CA GLU A 17 -0.49 0.53 19.05
C GLU A 17 -0.95 0.48 17.59
N ARG A 18 -0.84 -0.67 16.94
CA ARG A 18 -1.31 -0.88 15.57
C ARG A 18 -2.81 -0.61 15.44
N SER A 19 -3.63 -1.15 16.34
CA SER A 19 -5.07 -0.90 16.35
C SER A 19 -5.39 0.58 16.49
N ALA A 20 -4.74 1.29 17.41
CA ALA A 20 -4.95 2.73 17.60
C ALA A 20 -4.51 3.56 16.38
N ILE A 21 -3.45 3.15 15.68
CA ILE A 21 -3.00 3.81 14.45
C ILE A 21 -4.02 3.60 13.32
N LEU A 22 -4.53 2.38 13.15
CA LEU A 22 -5.51 2.05 12.12
C LEU A 22 -6.85 2.75 12.36
N GLU A 23 -7.32 2.78 13.60
CA GLU A 23 -8.53 3.51 14.01
C GLU A 23 -8.42 5.00 13.65
N ARG A 24 -7.34 5.66 14.09
CA ARG A 24 -7.08 7.08 13.77
C ARG A 24 -6.91 7.36 12.28
N PHE A 25 -6.40 6.40 11.51
CA PHE A 25 -6.34 6.52 10.06
C PHE A 25 -7.74 6.44 9.43
N GLY A 26 -8.56 5.48 9.88
CA GLY A 26 -9.96 5.34 9.44
C GLY A 26 -10.84 6.55 9.79
N ASP A 27 -10.59 7.17 10.95
CA ASP A 27 -11.29 8.40 11.39
C ASP A 27 -10.78 9.67 10.68
N GLY A 28 -9.76 9.56 9.83
CA GLY A 28 -9.17 10.70 9.12
C GLY A 28 -8.28 11.61 9.98
N VAL A 29 -7.94 11.19 11.22
CA VAL A 29 -6.94 11.89 12.05
C VAL A 29 -5.56 11.79 11.43
N TYR A 30 -5.24 10.62 10.86
CA TYR A 30 -4.06 10.44 10.02
C TYR A 30 -4.47 10.33 8.57
N ASN A 31 -4.01 11.26 7.73
CA ASN A 31 -4.26 11.22 6.28
C ASN A 31 -3.29 10.30 5.53
N VAL A 32 -2.18 9.93 6.16
CA VAL A 32 -1.13 9.10 5.57
C VAL A 32 -0.69 8.08 6.61
N LEU A 33 -0.54 6.84 6.17
CA LEU A 33 -0.01 5.74 6.96
C LEU A 33 1.05 5.02 6.14
N ALA A 34 2.23 4.84 6.72
CA ALA A 34 3.27 4.02 6.12
C ALA A 34 3.25 2.63 6.76
N THR A 35 3.36 1.59 5.93
CA THR A 35 3.50 0.22 6.41
C THR A 35 4.61 -0.49 5.66
N SER A 36 5.30 -1.39 6.37
CA SER A 36 6.17 -2.39 5.73
C SER A 36 5.37 -3.65 5.37
N LYS A 37 6.05 -4.76 5.06
CA LYS A 37 5.51 -6.08 4.64
C LYS A 37 4.55 -6.78 5.63
N VAL A 38 4.02 -6.06 6.61
CA VAL A 38 3.51 -6.57 7.89
C VAL A 38 1.99 -6.40 8.01
N LEU A 39 1.33 -5.89 6.97
CA LEU A 39 -0.10 -6.14 6.79
C LEU A 39 -0.25 -7.59 6.28
N ASN A 40 -0.01 -8.54 7.19
CA ASN A 40 -0.22 -9.97 6.99
C ASN A 40 -1.72 -10.29 6.92
N GLU A 41 -2.04 -11.52 6.53
CA GLU A 41 -3.42 -12.02 6.49
C GLU A 41 -4.10 -11.81 7.85
N GLY A 42 -5.25 -11.14 7.85
CA GLY A 42 -6.05 -10.89 9.06
C GLY A 42 -5.99 -9.49 9.67
N VAL A 43 -5.33 -8.51 9.03
CA VAL A 43 -5.46 -7.09 9.43
C VAL A 43 -6.44 -6.38 8.49
N ASP A 44 -7.58 -5.94 9.03
CA ASP A 44 -8.52 -5.08 8.33
C ASP A 44 -7.93 -3.67 8.21
N MET A 45 -7.59 -3.29 6.98
CA MET A 45 -7.12 -1.96 6.67
C MET A 45 -8.32 -1.05 6.40
N PRO A 46 -8.39 0.15 7.01
CA PRO A 46 -9.43 1.12 6.69
C PRO A 46 -9.40 1.53 5.22
N ASP A 47 -10.54 2.01 4.72
CA ASP A 47 -10.67 2.47 3.35
C ASP A 47 -9.65 3.58 3.05
N ALA A 48 -8.86 3.36 2.00
CA ALA A 48 -7.91 4.34 1.49
C ALA A 48 -8.21 4.67 0.02
N ASN A 49 -7.98 5.92 -0.36
CA ASN A 49 -8.17 6.40 -1.73
C ASN A 49 -6.91 6.27 -2.59
N VAL A 50 -5.73 6.28 -1.96
CA VAL A 50 -4.45 6.24 -2.65
C VAL A 50 -3.55 5.19 -2.00
N GLY A 51 -3.01 4.29 -2.82
CA GLY A 51 -1.98 3.34 -2.43
C GLY A 51 -0.67 3.65 -3.14
N ILE A 52 0.45 3.55 -2.42
CA ILE A 52 1.79 3.68 -3.00
C ILE A 52 2.58 2.45 -2.61
N VAL A 53 3.13 1.76 -3.60
CA VAL A 53 3.97 0.57 -3.42
C VAL A 53 5.39 0.91 -3.88
N ILE A 54 6.37 0.65 -3.02
CA ILE A 54 7.79 0.79 -3.31
C ILE A 54 8.40 -0.60 -3.17
N SER A 55 8.83 -1.21 -4.27
CA SER A 55 9.38 -2.58 -4.24
C SER A 55 10.45 -2.78 -5.29
N GLY A 56 11.51 -3.51 -4.90
CA GLY A 56 12.72 -3.83 -5.67
C GLY A 56 12.79 -5.24 -6.27
N SER A 57 11.74 -6.07 -6.18
CA SER A 57 11.77 -7.47 -6.67
C SER A 57 10.39 -8.09 -6.94
N GLY A 58 10.35 -9.13 -7.78
CA GLY A 58 9.16 -9.78 -8.39
C GLY A 58 8.00 -10.26 -7.49
N SER A 59 8.09 -10.13 -6.16
CA SER A 59 6.96 -10.35 -5.23
C SER A 59 5.89 -9.24 -5.24
N VAL A 60 6.06 -8.21 -6.08
CA VAL A 60 5.18 -7.03 -6.18
C VAL A 60 3.71 -7.38 -6.49
N ARG A 61 3.47 -8.40 -7.33
CA ARG A 61 2.14 -8.70 -7.86
C ARG A 61 1.14 -9.09 -6.76
N GLU A 62 1.59 -9.86 -5.77
CA GLU A 62 0.78 -10.28 -4.62
C GLU A 62 0.44 -9.08 -3.71
N HIS A 63 1.43 -8.21 -3.48
CA HIS A 63 1.25 -6.97 -2.71
C HIS A 63 0.27 -6.01 -3.38
N VAL A 64 0.37 -5.82 -4.70
CA VAL A 64 -0.54 -4.99 -5.50
C VAL A 64 -1.97 -5.53 -5.44
N GLN A 65 -2.16 -6.84 -5.62
CA GLN A 65 -3.48 -7.46 -5.53
C GLN A 65 -4.09 -7.28 -4.13
N ARG A 66 -3.27 -7.42 -3.09
CA ARG A 66 -3.71 -7.20 -1.70
C ARG A 66 -4.11 -5.74 -1.46
N LEU A 67 -3.29 -4.79 -1.89
CA LEU A 67 -3.60 -3.36 -1.76
C LEU A 67 -4.83 -2.97 -2.58
N GLY A 68 -5.02 -3.57 -3.75
CA GLY A 68 -6.24 -3.38 -4.55
C GLY A 68 -7.53 -3.81 -3.85
N ARG A 69 -7.48 -4.78 -2.92
CA ARG A 69 -8.64 -5.17 -2.10
C ARG A 69 -8.92 -4.17 -0.97
N ILE A 70 -7.89 -3.45 -0.53
CA ILE A 70 -7.95 -2.42 0.51
C ILE A 70 -8.47 -1.10 -0.07
N LEU A 71 -8.06 -0.77 -1.29
CA LEU A 71 -8.52 0.40 -2.03
C LEU A 71 -9.95 0.15 -2.56
N ARG A 72 -10.95 0.19 -1.68
CA ARG A 72 -12.35 0.00 -2.09
C ARG A 72 -12.82 1.19 -2.93
N ARG A 73 -13.20 0.93 -4.17
CA ARG A 73 -13.91 1.90 -5.01
C ARG A 73 -15.27 2.18 -4.37
N GLN A 74 -15.50 3.41 -3.94
CA GLN A 74 -16.80 3.88 -3.51
C GLN A 74 -17.41 4.83 -4.57
N PRO A 75 -18.74 4.89 -4.72
CA PRO A 75 -19.38 5.86 -5.61
C PRO A 75 -18.91 7.29 -5.28
N GLY A 76 -18.39 8.00 -6.29
CA GLY A 76 -17.85 9.36 -6.10
C GLY A 76 -16.42 9.45 -5.56
N LYS A 77 -15.73 8.33 -5.31
CA LYS A 77 -14.33 8.28 -4.88
C LYS A 77 -13.47 7.50 -5.86
N SER A 78 -12.42 8.12 -6.39
CA SER A 78 -11.40 7.42 -7.16
C SER A 78 -10.45 6.68 -6.21
N ALA A 79 -10.07 5.47 -6.62
CA ALA A 79 -9.03 4.68 -5.99
C ALA A 79 -7.83 4.64 -6.95
N VAL A 80 -6.67 5.12 -6.52
CA VAL A 80 -5.46 5.20 -7.35
C VAL A 80 -4.33 4.43 -6.69
N LEU A 81 -3.64 3.60 -7.47
CA LEU A 81 -2.48 2.85 -7.03
C LEU A 81 -1.25 3.31 -7.81
N TYR A 82 -0.20 3.70 -7.11
CA TYR A 82 1.10 4.03 -7.67
C TYR A 82 2.11 2.92 -7.35
N GLU A 83 2.84 2.47 -8.37
CA GLU A 83 4.01 1.61 -8.22
C GLU A 83 5.26 2.45 -8.50
N LEU A 84 6.14 2.59 -7.51
CA LEU A 84 7.44 3.21 -7.67
C LEU A 84 8.45 2.12 -8.05
N VAL A 85 9.02 2.26 -9.24
CA VAL A 85 10.02 1.34 -9.82
C VAL A 85 11.32 2.11 -10.01
N ALA A 86 12.45 1.51 -9.61
CA ALA A 86 13.76 2.09 -9.86
C ALA A 86 14.21 1.82 -11.31
N GLU A 87 14.54 2.88 -12.04
CA GLU A 87 15.11 2.79 -13.40
C GLU A 87 16.50 2.11 -13.39
N ASP A 88 16.89 1.52 -14.53
CA ASP A 88 18.16 0.79 -14.74
C ASP A 88 18.42 -0.44 -13.86
N THR A 89 17.35 -1.08 -13.37
CA THR A 89 17.43 -2.38 -12.70
C THR A 89 16.67 -3.45 -13.49
N SER A 90 16.89 -4.73 -13.18
CA SER A 90 16.14 -5.87 -13.74
C SER A 90 14.61 -5.78 -13.54
N GLU A 91 14.13 -4.83 -12.74
CA GLU A 91 12.72 -4.50 -12.56
C GLU A 91 12.09 -3.79 -13.75
N MET A 92 12.83 -2.97 -14.50
CA MET A 92 12.28 -2.23 -15.64
C MET A 92 11.81 -3.17 -16.76
N TYR A 93 12.57 -4.25 -16.99
CA TYR A 93 12.21 -5.34 -17.91
C TYR A 93 10.98 -6.13 -17.44
N THR A 94 10.80 -6.28 -16.13
CA THR A 94 9.64 -6.96 -15.55
C THR A 94 8.39 -6.08 -15.59
N SER A 95 8.52 -4.77 -15.35
CA SER A 95 7.42 -3.79 -15.40
C SER A 95 6.87 -3.60 -16.82
N SER A 96 7.74 -3.51 -17.83
CA SER A 96 7.29 -3.41 -19.23
C SER A 96 6.47 -4.62 -19.68
N ARG A 97 6.84 -5.84 -19.25
CA ARG A 97 6.03 -7.06 -19.51
C ARG A 97 4.69 -7.11 -18.75
N ARG A 98 4.50 -6.32 -17.67
CA ARG A 98 3.25 -6.30 -16.88
C ARG A 98 2.17 -5.41 -17.50
N ARG A 99 2.55 -4.38 -18.25
CA ARG A 99 1.60 -3.48 -18.93
C ARG A 99 0.84 -4.14 -20.09
N ASP A 100 1.39 -5.21 -20.66
CA ASP A 100 0.72 -6.03 -21.69
C ASP A 100 -0.27 -7.05 -21.10
N HIS A 101 -0.39 -7.14 -19.76
CA HIS A 101 -1.25 -8.13 -19.12
C HIS A 101 -2.62 -7.54 -18.75
N VAL A 102 -3.66 -8.26 -19.16
CA VAL A 102 -5.12 -7.95 -19.18
C VAL A 102 -5.72 -7.39 -17.88
N ALA A 103 -4.96 -7.32 -16.78
CA ALA A 103 -5.41 -6.76 -15.50
C ALA A 103 -5.51 -5.23 -15.47
N TYR A 104 -5.03 -4.53 -16.51
CA TYR A 104 -5.06 -3.07 -16.64
C TYR A 104 -5.89 -2.54 -17.83
N ASN A 105 -6.57 -3.42 -18.58
CA ASN A 105 -7.63 -3.05 -19.53
C ASN A 105 -9.00 -3.22 -18.88
#